data_AF-A0A258AYG4-F1
#
_entry.id   AF-A0A258AYG4-F1
#
_cell.length_a   1.000
_cell.length_b   1.000
_cell.length_c   1.000
_cell.angle_alpha   90.00
_cell.angle_beta   90.00
_cell.angle_gamma   90.00
#
_symmetry.space_group_name_H-M   'P 1'
#
loop_
_entity.id
_entity.type
_entity.pdbx_description
1 polymer ?
#
loop_
_entity_poly.entity_id
_entity_poly.type
_entity_poly.pdbx_seq_one_letter_code
_entity_poly.pdbx_strand_id
1 'polypeptide(L)'
;MRTMKTFVFLTLLTCGIVRPAAAADGGVADFDKLQMSYQGAVERETAPLRSKYLVELEKLRDAYSRAGNQAGANVVQAEITTMNQQIAFAKTGKRAPTEATAVAAANAGNAAAGAEMPELRWFVGKTWLTAAMTKWKFEKDGTGDHVRGGQKVATFTWRLLPSGAVELSVRTAPDKPATTMFLRFKNKLEARFGPSEASLTEPLHYE
;
A
#
# COMPACT_ATOMS: atom_id res chain seq x y z
N MET A 1 -45.30 0.56 61.30
CA MET A 1 -45.06 1.74 62.17
C MET A 1 -43.56 1.95 62.23
N ARG A 2 -42.99 2.82 61.39
CA ARG A 2 -42.58 4.22 61.69
C ARG A 2 -41.70 4.36 62.94
N THR A 3 -40.41 4.52 62.71
CA THR A 3 -39.56 5.46 63.47
C THR A 3 -38.51 6.03 62.54
N MET A 4 -38.72 7.30 62.21
CA MET A 4 -37.84 8.19 61.47
C MET A 4 -37.27 9.16 62.52
N LYS A 5 -35.94 9.28 62.62
CA LYS A 5 -35.30 10.40 63.32
C LYS A 5 -34.05 10.84 62.56
N THR A 6 -34.24 11.98 61.91
CA THR A 6 -33.29 12.85 61.21
C THR A 6 -32.18 13.33 62.14
N PHE A 7 -30.93 13.38 61.66
CA PHE A 7 -29.99 14.42 62.05
C PHE A 7 -29.10 14.79 60.86
N VAL A 8 -29.18 16.06 60.50
CA VAL A 8 -28.41 16.78 59.48
C VAL A 8 -27.12 17.26 60.13
N PHE A 9 -25.96 17.10 59.48
CA PHE A 9 -24.90 18.09 59.59
C PHE A 9 -24.11 18.16 58.28
N LEU A 10 -24.23 19.33 57.66
CA LEU A 10 -23.56 19.79 56.46
C LEU A 10 -22.19 20.36 56.88
N THR A 11 -21.09 19.82 56.34
CA THR A 11 -19.79 20.52 56.39
C THR A 11 -19.08 20.36 55.06
N LEU A 12 -19.07 21.47 54.30
CA LEU A 12 -18.22 21.69 53.14
C LEU A 12 -16.75 21.60 53.55
N LEU A 13 -15.99 20.72 52.90
CA LEU A 13 -14.53 20.88 52.80
C LEU A 13 -14.10 20.59 51.36
N THR A 14 -14.19 21.63 50.54
CA THR A 14 -13.43 21.79 49.31
C THR A 14 -11.94 21.89 49.66
N CYS A 15 -11.14 20.90 49.28
CA CYS A 15 -9.71 21.10 49.07
C CYS A 15 -9.27 20.25 47.87
N GLY A 16 -8.72 20.95 46.88
CA GLY A 16 -8.62 20.51 45.50
C GLY A 16 -7.70 19.32 45.28
N ILE A 17 -8.19 18.37 44.48
CA ILE A 17 -7.31 17.55 43.67
C ILE A 17 -7.04 18.36 42.41
N VAL A 18 -5.96 19.15 42.44
CA VAL A 18 -5.26 19.54 41.22
C VAL A 18 -4.78 18.23 40.60
N ARG A 19 -5.54 17.73 39.63
CA ARG A 19 -5.14 16.59 38.82
C ARG A 19 -4.17 17.16 37.78
N PRO A 20 -2.85 16.87 37.84
CA PRO A 20 -1.99 17.22 36.73
C PRO A 20 -2.45 16.41 35.53
N ALA A 21 -2.98 17.12 34.53
CA ALA A 21 -3.13 16.60 33.18
C ALA A 21 -1.72 16.45 32.59
N ALA A 22 -1.12 15.29 32.82
CA ALA A 22 0.08 14.85 32.12
C ALA A 22 -0.20 13.46 31.55
N ALA A 23 -0.93 13.42 30.44
CA ALA A 23 -1.09 12.22 29.64
C ALA A 23 -1.43 12.62 28.19
N ALA A 24 -0.42 13.12 27.46
CA ALA A 24 -0.51 13.32 26.01
C ALA A 24 0.62 12.60 25.24
N ASP A 25 1.64 12.05 25.92
CA ASP A 25 2.78 11.40 25.24
C ASP A 25 2.73 9.85 25.23
N GLY A 26 1.84 9.22 26.01
CA GLY A 26 1.72 7.76 26.06
C GLY A 26 1.00 7.14 24.85
N GLY A 27 0.06 7.88 24.24
CA GLY A 27 -0.79 7.36 23.17
C GLY A 27 -0.07 7.08 21.85
N VAL A 28 0.93 7.89 21.50
CA VAL A 28 1.72 7.71 20.27
C VAL A 28 2.63 6.49 20.40
N ALA A 29 3.33 6.35 21.52
CA ALA A 29 4.20 5.20 21.77
C ALA A 29 3.43 3.87 21.85
N ASP A 30 2.20 3.89 22.39
CA ASP A 30 1.37 2.69 22.46
C ASP A 30 0.71 2.35 21.11
N PHE A 31 0.38 3.35 20.29
CA PHE A 31 -0.05 3.14 18.91
C PHE A 31 1.06 2.53 18.04
N ASP A 32 2.30 3.02 18.18
CA ASP A 32 3.46 2.49 17.44
C ASP A 32 3.71 1.01 17.79
N LYS A 33 3.63 0.66 19.08
CA LYS A 33 3.72 -0.75 19.52
C LYS A 33 2.61 -1.61 18.94
N LEU A 34 1.37 -1.11 18.93
CA LEU A 34 0.23 -1.82 18.36
C LEU A 34 0.43 -2.04 16.85
N GLN A 35 0.91 -1.04 16.14
CA GLN A 35 1.20 -1.11 14.71
C GLN A 35 2.30 -2.13 14.41
N MET A 36 3.40 -2.12 15.19
CA MET A 36 4.47 -3.10 15.04
C MET A 36 4.00 -4.53 15.34
N SER A 37 3.20 -4.71 16.40
CA SER A 37 2.60 -6.01 16.76
C SER A 37 1.70 -6.54 15.65
N TYR A 38 0.84 -5.69 15.09
CA TYR A 38 -0.03 -6.02 13.97
C TYR A 38 0.77 -6.42 12.73
N GLN A 39 1.78 -5.64 12.33
CA GLN A 39 2.64 -5.97 11.20
C GLN A 39 3.38 -7.29 11.39
N GLY A 40 3.89 -7.54 12.60
CA GLY A 40 4.51 -8.82 12.94
C GLY A 40 3.54 -10.00 12.89
N ALA A 41 2.26 -9.79 13.26
CA ALA A 41 1.23 -10.81 13.11
C ALA A 41 0.93 -11.09 11.63
N VAL A 42 0.72 -10.06 10.82
CA VAL A 42 0.49 -10.21 9.37
C VAL A 42 1.67 -10.94 8.70
N GLU A 43 2.90 -10.59 9.04
CA GLU A 43 4.10 -11.24 8.48
C GLU A 43 4.15 -12.73 8.85
N ARG A 44 3.85 -13.08 10.11
CA ARG A 44 3.82 -14.48 10.56
C ARG A 44 2.77 -15.32 9.84
N GLU A 45 1.59 -14.77 9.61
CA GLU A 45 0.51 -15.46 8.89
C GLU A 45 0.77 -15.56 7.38
N THR A 46 1.38 -14.54 6.77
CA THR A 46 1.57 -14.48 5.31
C THR A 46 2.90 -15.08 4.84
N ALA A 47 3.92 -15.19 5.69
CA ALA A 47 5.18 -15.84 5.37
C ALA A 47 5.03 -17.28 4.84
N PRO A 48 4.27 -18.19 5.49
CA PRO A 48 4.09 -19.55 4.97
C PRO A 48 3.36 -19.58 3.62
N LEU A 49 2.44 -18.65 3.38
CA LEU A 49 1.73 -18.54 2.10
C LEU A 49 2.68 -18.12 0.98
N ARG A 50 3.53 -17.12 1.22
CA ARG A 50 4.55 -16.67 0.26
C ARG A 50 5.58 -17.76 -0.05
N SER A 51 6.00 -18.52 0.96
CA SER A 51 6.92 -19.65 0.75
C SER A 51 6.29 -20.73 -0.14
N LYS A 52 5.02 -21.10 0.10
CA LYS A 52 4.30 -22.05 -0.77
C LYS A 52 4.18 -21.54 -2.20
N TYR A 53 3.84 -20.27 -2.37
CA TYR A 53 3.72 -19.66 -3.69
C TYR A 53 5.05 -19.67 -4.46
N LEU A 54 6.17 -19.32 -3.80
CA LEU A 54 7.50 -19.39 -4.42
C LEU A 54 7.84 -20.79 -4.92
N VAL A 55 7.56 -21.82 -4.13
CA VAL A 55 7.78 -23.22 -4.54
C VAL A 55 6.97 -23.57 -5.79
N GLU A 56 5.71 -23.15 -5.87
CA GLU A 56 4.88 -23.39 -7.06
C GLU A 56 5.36 -22.60 -8.28
N LEU A 57 5.84 -21.36 -8.09
CA LEU A 57 6.47 -20.59 -9.18
C LEU A 57 7.75 -21.26 -9.69
N GLU A 58 8.61 -21.77 -8.81
CA GLU A 58 9.82 -22.49 -9.21
C GLU A 58 9.48 -23.74 -10.03
N LYS A 59 8.49 -24.54 -9.59
CA LYS A 59 7.99 -25.68 -10.36
C LYS A 59 7.47 -25.27 -11.73
N LEU A 60 6.70 -24.17 -11.80
CA LEU A 60 6.12 -23.68 -13.05
C LEU A 60 7.19 -23.20 -14.02
N ARG A 61 8.21 -22.47 -13.52
CA ARG A 61 9.38 -22.07 -14.31
C ARG A 61 10.10 -23.28 -14.88
N ASP A 62 10.35 -24.29 -14.05
CA ASP A 62 11.08 -25.50 -14.47
C ASP A 62 10.25 -26.35 -15.46
N ALA A 63 8.92 -26.34 -15.35
CA ALA A 63 8.04 -26.94 -16.33
C ALA A 63 8.11 -26.20 -17.68
N TYR A 64 8.07 -24.86 -17.68
CA TYR A 64 8.19 -24.07 -18.92
C TYR A 64 9.56 -24.23 -19.58
N SER A 65 10.64 -24.26 -18.80
CA SER A 65 11.99 -24.51 -19.31
C SER A 65 12.10 -25.88 -19.99
N ARG A 66 11.54 -26.94 -19.37
CA ARG A 66 11.53 -28.29 -19.96
C ARG A 66 10.68 -28.39 -21.22
N ALA A 67 9.61 -27.60 -21.31
CA ALA A 67 8.76 -27.52 -22.49
C ALA A 67 9.35 -26.65 -23.62
N GLY A 68 10.54 -26.06 -23.44
CA GLY A 68 11.13 -25.13 -24.39
C GLY A 68 10.44 -23.76 -24.46
N ASN A 69 9.51 -23.46 -23.54
CA ASN A 69 8.81 -22.19 -23.46
C ASN A 69 9.62 -21.17 -22.64
N GLN A 70 10.68 -20.63 -23.25
CA GLN A 70 11.56 -19.65 -22.61
C GLN A 70 10.84 -18.35 -22.23
N ALA A 71 9.87 -17.90 -23.03
CA ALA A 71 9.08 -16.71 -22.72
C ALA A 71 8.28 -16.89 -21.42
N GLY A 72 7.60 -18.04 -21.27
CA GLY A 72 6.88 -18.38 -20.04
C GLY A 72 7.81 -18.51 -18.83
N ALA A 73 8.97 -19.15 -18.99
CA ALA A 73 9.95 -19.28 -17.91
C ALA A 73 10.47 -17.91 -17.43
N ASN A 74 10.71 -16.96 -18.35
CA ASN A 74 11.17 -15.61 -18.02
C ASN A 74 10.11 -14.80 -17.24
N VAL A 75 8.83 -14.93 -17.60
CA VAL A 75 7.74 -14.27 -16.87
C VAL A 75 7.67 -14.78 -15.43
N VAL A 76 7.76 -16.10 -15.24
CA VAL A 76 7.72 -16.71 -13.90
C VAL A 76 8.97 -16.34 -13.08
N GLN A 77 10.13 -16.25 -13.72
CA GLN A 77 11.37 -15.82 -13.06
C GLN A 77 11.31 -14.37 -12.58
N ALA A 78 10.66 -13.48 -13.34
CA ALA A 78 10.44 -12.10 -12.93
C ALA A 78 9.56 -12.04 -11.66
N GLU A 79 8.49 -12.82 -11.62
CA GLU A 79 7.60 -12.92 -10.44
C GLU A 79 8.35 -13.45 -9.20
N ILE A 80 9.15 -14.51 -9.35
CA ILE A 80 10.02 -15.04 -8.27
C ILE A 80 10.94 -13.94 -7.74
N THR A 81 11.51 -13.13 -8.63
CA THR A 81 12.41 -12.03 -8.27
C THR A 81 11.68 -10.95 -7.47
N THR A 82 10.49 -10.53 -7.91
CA THR A 82 9.64 -9.57 -7.19
C THR A 82 9.26 -10.10 -5.81
N MET A 83 8.86 -11.37 -5.71
CA MET A 83 8.50 -11.99 -4.43
C MET A 83 9.71 -12.05 -3.46
N ASN A 84 10.89 -12.39 -3.95
CA ASN A 84 12.12 -12.40 -3.14
C ASN A 84 12.50 -11.00 -2.65
N GLN A 85 12.29 -9.96 -3.47
CA GLN A 85 12.47 -8.57 -3.04
C GLN A 85 11.48 -8.19 -1.94
N GLN A 86 10.19 -8.51 -2.09
CA GLN A 86 9.18 -8.26 -1.07
C GLN A 86 9.50 -8.97 0.26
N ILE A 87 9.99 -10.20 0.21
CA ILE A 87 10.45 -10.96 1.39
C ILE A 87 11.68 -10.30 2.01
N ALA A 88 12.66 -9.88 1.20
CA ALA A 88 13.84 -9.19 1.69
C ALA A 88 13.48 -7.86 2.39
N PHE A 89 12.54 -7.10 1.83
CA PHE A 89 12.03 -5.87 2.44
C PHE A 89 11.27 -6.14 3.73
N ALA A 90 10.39 -7.13 3.76
CA ALA A 90 9.64 -7.52 4.95
C ALA A 90 10.56 -7.99 6.08
N LYS A 91 11.67 -8.67 5.75
CA LYS A 91 12.64 -9.19 6.72
C LYS A 91 13.61 -8.14 7.27
N THR A 92 13.96 -7.12 6.50
CA THR A 92 15.02 -6.16 6.86
C THR A 92 14.50 -4.79 7.28
N GLY A 93 13.25 -4.43 6.95
CA GLY A 93 12.66 -3.12 7.27
C GLY A 93 13.41 -1.91 6.67
N LYS A 94 14.49 -2.13 5.90
CA LYS A 94 15.34 -1.11 5.29
C LYS A 94 15.62 -1.47 3.84
N ARG A 95 15.53 -0.44 2.99
CA ARG A 95 15.69 -0.53 1.53
C ARG A 95 17.16 -0.84 1.19
N ALA A 96 17.45 -2.02 0.62
CA ALA A 96 18.74 -2.25 -0.01
C ALA A 96 18.79 -1.53 -1.38
N PRO A 97 19.88 -0.81 -1.73
CA PRO A 97 20.09 -0.28 -3.07
C PRO A 97 20.48 -1.45 -3.99
N THR A 98 19.80 -1.63 -5.12
CA THR A 98 20.11 -2.75 -6.03
C THR A 98 20.55 -2.22 -7.39
N GLU A 99 21.81 -2.47 -7.73
CA GLU A 99 22.44 -2.30 -9.05
C GLU A 99 21.96 -3.34 -10.09
N ALA A 100 20.92 -4.13 -9.81
CA ALA A 100 20.48 -5.22 -10.69
C ALA A 100 19.45 -4.81 -11.77
N THR A 101 19.18 -3.51 -11.93
CA THR A 101 18.22 -2.98 -12.92
C THR A 101 18.77 -2.98 -14.36
N ALA A 102 20.05 -3.30 -14.58
CA ALA A 102 20.69 -3.17 -15.89
C ALA A 102 20.49 -4.35 -16.85
N VAL A 103 20.11 -5.54 -16.38
CA VAL A 103 20.14 -6.76 -17.24
C VAL A 103 18.74 -7.19 -17.73
N ALA A 104 17.67 -6.73 -17.10
CA ALA A 104 16.29 -7.03 -17.52
C ALA A 104 15.79 -6.14 -18.68
N ALA A 105 16.49 -5.04 -18.99
CA ALA A 105 16.13 -4.11 -20.06
C ALA A 105 16.35 -4.67 -21.48
N ALA A 106 17.09 -5.77 -21.65
CA ALA A 106 17.51 -6.24 -22.97
C ALA A 106 16.48 -7.12 -23.71
N ASN A 107 15.46 -7.69 -23.04
CA ASN A 107 14.56 -8.67 -23.68
C ASN A 107 13.07 -8.27 -23.73
N ALA A 108 12.71 -7.06 -23.29
CA ALA A 108 11.35 -6.52 -23.44
C ALA A 108 11.24 -5.73 -24.76
N GLY A 109 11.32 -6.45 -25.89
CA GLY A 109 11.06 -5.93 -27.24
C GLY A 109 9.58 -5.64 -27.47
N ASN A 110 9.04 -4.67 -26.74
CA ASN A 110 7.96 -3.74 -27.10
C ASN A 110 7.69 -2.81 -25.90
N ALA A 111 8.77 -2.25 -25.33
CA ALA A 111 8.65 -1.10 -24.46
C ALA A 111 8.35 0.11 -25.35
N ALA A 112 7.21 0.75 -25.14
CA ALA A 112 7.01 2.13 -25.60
C ALA A 112 8.17 2.96 -25.05
N ALA A 113 9.06 3.37 -25.95
CA ALA A 113 10.34 3.97 -25.64
C ALA A 113 10.17 5.21 -24.76
N GLY A 114 10.84 5.21 -23.59
CA GLY A 114 11.17 6.43 -22.85
C GLY A 114 10.55 6.62 -21.46
N ALA A 115 9.74 5.69 -20.94
CA ALA A 115 9.22 5.83 -19.56
C ALA A 115 10.24 5.30 -18.53
N GLU A 116 10.91 6.20 -17.82
CA GLU A 116 11.70 5.88 -16.63
C GLU A 116 10.81 5.16 -15.61
N MET A 117 11.28 4.04 -15.05
CA MET A 117 10.54 3.27 -14.05
C MET A 117 10.22 4.18 -12.85
N PRO A 118 8.94 4.37 -12.48
CA PRO A 118 8.62 5.27 -11.39
C PRO A 118 9.12 4.72 -10.07
N GLU A 119 9.94 5.49 -9.38
CA GLU A 119 10.32 5.15 -8.02
C GLU A 119 9.10 5.28 -7.11
N LEU A 120 8.93 4.36 -6.14
CA LEU A 120 7.81 4.42 -5.18
C LEU A 120 7.66 5.80 -4.51
N ARG A 121 8.76 6.50 -4.26
CA ARG A 121 8.76 7.85 -3.65
C ARG A 121 8.12 8.93 -4.54
N TRP A 122 7.90 8.64 -5.82
CA TRP A 122 7.21 9.56 -6.73
C TRP A 122 5.73 9.62 -6.42
N PHE A 123 5.13 8.58 -5.84
CA PHE A 123 3.68 8.55 -5.64
C PHE A 123 3.19 8.07 -4.28
N VAL A 124 3.96 7.24 -3.59
CA VAL A 124 3.63 6.81 -2.22
C VAL A 124 3.77 7.98 -1.24
N GLY A 125 2.77 8.16 -0.38
CA GLY A 125 2.66 9.25 0.58
C GLY A 125 2.33 10.60 -0.07
N LYS A 126 1.98 10.61 -1.35
CA LYS A 126 1.68 11.81 -2.13
C LYS A 126 0.23 11.82 -2.57
N THR A 127 -0.27 13.03 -2.78
CA THR A 127 -1.61 13.27 -3.32
C THR A 127 -1.50 13.66 -4.78
N TRP A 128 -2.29 13.00 -5.61
CA TRP A 128 -2.37 13.24 -7.05
C TRP A 128 -3.77 13.69 -7.43
N LEU A 129 -3.86 14.73 -8.23
CA LEU A 129 -5.09 15.43 -8.58
C LEU A 129 -5.44 15.22 -10.05
N THR A 130 -6.69 14.83 -10.28
CA THR A 130 -7.30 14.93 -11.62
C THR A 130 -7.69 16.39 -11.90
N ALA A 131 -7.93 16.73 -13.17
CA ALA A 131 -8.45 18.05 -13.54
C ALA A 131 -9.80 18.38 -12.85
N ALA A 132 -10.58 17.35 -12.49
CA ALA A 132 -11.83 17.48 -11.75
C ALA A 132 -11.65 17.60 -10.22
N MET A 133 -10.45 17.92 -9.74
CA MET A 133 -10.10 18.06 -8.31
C MET A 133 -10.34 16.80 -7.49
N THR A 134 -10.32 15.63 -8.14
CA THR A 134 -10.40 14.35 -7.45
C THR A 134 -9.00 13.92 -7.04
N LYS A 135 -8.82 13.64 -5.75
CA LYS A 135 -7.55 13.32 -5.10
C LYS A 135 -7.35 11.81 -5.02
N TRP A 136 -6.15 11.38 -5.35
CA TRP A 136 -5.66 10.02 -5.23
C TRP A 136 -4.47 10.02 -4.27
N LYS A 137 -4.61 9.31 -3.15
CA LYS A 137 -3.55 9.19 -2.16
C LYS A 137 -3.07 7.75 -2.12
N PHE A 138 -1.77 7.54 -2.32
CA PHE A 138 -1.17 6.21 -2.30
C PHE A 138 -0.50 5.99 -0.95
N GLU A 139 -0.90 4.95 -0.24
CA GLU A 139 -0.30 4.56 1.02
C GLU A 139 0.82 3.54 0.80
N LYS A 140 1.77 3.49 1.73
CA LYS A 140 2.98 2.67 1.64
C LYS A 140 2.71 1.17 1.76
N ASP A 141 1.55 0.81 2.30
CA ASP A 141 1.11 -0.57 2.52
C ASP A 141 0.46 -1.20 1.26
N GLY A 142 0.48 -0.51 0.12
CA GLY A 142 -0.17 -0.99 -1.10
C GLY A 142 -1.64 -0.64 -1.18
N THR A 143 -2.16 0.20 -0.27
CA THR A 143 -3.52 0.73 -0.31
C THR A 143 -3.54 2.19 -0.75
N GLY A 144 -4.73 2.74 -0.95
CA GLY A 144 -4.90 4.14 -1.22
C GLY A 144 -6.35 4.60 -1.17
N ASP A 145 -6.51 5.91 -1.15
CA ASP A 145 -7.78 6.59 -0.99
C ASP A 145 -8.08 7.48 -2.20
N HIS A 146 -9.34 7.43 -2.62
CA HIS A 146 -9.87 8.25 -3.70
C HIS A 146 -10.88 9.22 -3.08
N VAL A 147 -10.62 10.52 -3.15
CA VAL A 147 -11.40 11.58 -2.48
C VAL A 147 -11.91 12.59 -3.51
N ARG A 148 -13.22 12.84 -3.52
CA ARG A 148 -13.86 13.84 -4.39
C ARG A 148 -14.59 14.87 -3.51
N GLY A 149 -14.26 16.14 -3.67
CA GLY A 149 -14.92 17.22 -2.91
C GLY A 149 -14.82 17.08 -1.38
N GLY A 150 -13.71 16.51 -0.88
CA GLY A 150 -13.51 16.26 0.56
C GLY A 150 -14.16 14.99 1.11
N GLN A 151 -14.94 14.26 0.31
CA GLN A 151 -15.49 12.96 0.68
C GLN A 151 -14.67 11.82 0.09
N LYS A 152 -14.36 10.82 0.90
CA LYS A 152 -13.77 9.56 0.43
C LYS A 152 -14.82 8.79 -0.37
N VAL A 153 -14.56 8.60 -1.66
CA VAL A 153 -15.48 7.99 -2.64
C VAL A 153 -15.06 6.59 -3.07
N ALA A 154 -13.81 6.19 -2.83
CA ALA A 154 -13.35 4.82 -2.99
C ALA A 154 -12.10 4.53 -2.16
N THR A 155 -11.85 3.25 -1.91
CA THR A 155 -10.54 2.73 -1.53
C THR A 155 -9.96 1.94 -2.69
N PHE A 156 -8.64 1.81 -2.75
CA PHE A 156 -8.01 0.94 -3.72
C PHE A 156 -6.80 0.23 -3.14
N THR A 157 -6.43 -0.89 -3.76
CA THR A 157 -5.08 -1.45 -3.62
C THR A 157 -4.30 -1.20 -4.90
N TRP A 158 -2.97 -1.19 -4.82
CA TRP A 158 -2.13 -0.93 -5.97
C TRP A 158 -0.92 -1.86 -6.03
N ARG A 159 -0.44 -2.11 -7.26
CA ARG A 159 0.83 -2.81 -7.51
C ARG A 159 1.57 -2.17 -8.67
N LEU A 160 2.90 -2.09 -8.57
CA LEU A 160 3.75 -1.64 -9.67
C LEU A 160 4.03 -2.83 -10.60
N LEU A 161 3.69 -2.69 -11.87
CA LEU A 161 3.90 -3.69 -12.90
C LEU A 161 5.31 -3.56 -13.50
N PRO A 162 5.85 -4.64 -14.10
CA PRO A 162 7.13 -4.60 -14.81
C PRO A 162 7.18 -3.59 -15.97
N SER A 163 6.02 -3.20 -16.50
CA SER A 163 5.89 -2.17 -17.54
C SER A 163 6.08 -0.73 -17.02
N GLY A 164 6.27 -0.55 -15.71
CA GLY A 164 6.29 0.75 -15.04
C GLY A 164 4.91 1.38 -14.88
N ALA A 165 3.83 0.69 -15.26
CA ALA A 165 2.47 1.09 -14.89
C ALA A 165 2.13 0.64 -13.46
N VAL A 166 1.31 1.40 -12.77
CA VAL A 166 0.68 1.04 -11.51
C VAL A 166 -0.73 0.54 -11.83
N GLU A 167 -1.01 -0.71 -11.48
CA GLU A 167 -2.36 -1.25 -11.51
C GLU A 167 -3.07 -0.93 -10.19
N LEU A 168 -4.30 -0.43 -10.28
CA LEU A 168 -5.16 -0.08 -9.16
C LEU A 168 -6.38 -0.98 -9.17
N SER A 169 -6.71 -1.58 -8.03
CA SER A 169 -7.98 -2.28 -7.81
C SER A 169 -8.87 -1.40 -6.96
N VAL A 170 -9.78 -0.67 -7.61
CA VAL A 170 -10.58 0.41 -7.00
C VAL A 170 -11.96 -0.09 -6.61
N ARG A 171 -12.36 0.15 -5.36
CA ARG A 171 -13.66 -0.23 -4.82
C ARG A 171 -14.39 0.99 -4.27
N THR A 172 -15.54 1.32 -4.86
CA THR A 172 -16.34 2.50 -4.49
C THR A 172 -17.17 2.31 -3.22
N ALA A 173 -17.56 1.08 -2.92
CA ALA A 173 -18.19 0.70 -1.65
C ALA A 173 -17.91 -0.79 -1.34
N PRO A 174 -17.97 -1.23 -0.07
CA PRO A 174 -17.63 -2.60 0.33
C PRO A 174 -18.38 -3.68 -0.45
N ASP A 175 -19.64 -3.43 -0.79
CA ASP A 175 -20.55 -4.31 -1.53
C ASP A 175 -20.36 -4.29 -3.05
N LYS A 176 -19.60 -3.32 -3.58
CA LYS A 176 -19.40 -3.16 -5.03
C LYS A 176 -18.17 -3.95 -5.51
N PRO A 177 -18.21 -4.48 -6.74
CA PRO A 177 -17.04 -5.11 -7.33
C PRO A 177 -15.89 -4.11 -7.46
N ALA A 178 -14.67 -4.60 -7.30
CA ALA A 178 -13.49 -3.79 -7.59
C ALA A 178 -13.35 -3.63 -9.11
N THR A 179 -12.97 -2.44 -9.55
CA THR A 179 -12.66 -2.11 -10.94
C THR A 179 -11.16 -1.91 -11.08
N THR A 180 -10.56 -2.54 -12.08
CA THR A 180 -9.14 -2.36 -12.37
C THR A 180 -8.91 -1.09 -13.18
N MET A 181 -7.94 -0.29 -12.76
CA MET A 181 -7.46 0.88 -13.49
C MET A 181 -5.94 0.83 -13.57
N PHE A 182 -5.37 1.55 -14.53
CA PHE A 182 -3.93 1.64 -14.72
C PHE A 182 -3.50 3.08 -14.69
N LEU A 183 -2.29 3.30 -14.19
CA LEU A 183 -1.71 4.62 -14.04
C LEU A 183 -0.24 4.55 -14.45
N ARG A 184 0.26 5.55 -15.17
CA ARG A 184 1.68 5.65 -15.52
C ARG A 184 2.17 7.04 -15.20
N PHE A 185 3.24 7.11 -14.42
CA PHE A 185 3.95 8.34 -14.16
C PHE A 185 4.88 8.63 -15.34
N LYS A 186 4.76 9.82 -15.91
CA LYS A 186 5.72 10.32 -16.90
C LYS A 186 6.93 10.93 -16.19
N ASN A 187 6.70 11.57 -15.04
CA ASN A 187 7.72 12.12 -14.15
C ASN A 187 7.11 12.33 -12.74
N LYS A 188 7.84 13.01 -11.86
CA LYS A 188 7.43 13.29 -10.46
C LYS A 188 6.23 14.22 -10.30
N LEU A 189 5.80 14.90 -11.38
CA LEU A 189 4.73 15.90 -11.38
C LEU A 189 3.57 15.54 -12.31
N GLU A 190 3.79 14.64 -13.27
CA GLU A 190 2.82 14.26 -14.30
C GLU A 190 2.61 12.75 -14.33
N ALA A 191 1.35 12.36 -14.28
CA ALA A 191 0.90 11.00 -14.51
C ALA A 191 -0.33 10.97 -15.42
N ARG A 192 -0.63 9.80 -15.96
CA ARG A 192 -1.88 9.53 -16.66
C ARG A 192 -2.51 8.25 -16.17
N PHE A 193 -3.83 8.20 -16.13
CA PHE A 193 -4.57 6.99 -15.76
C PHE A 193 -5.68 6.66 -16.75
N GLY A 194 -6.17 5.43 -16.69
CA GLY A 194 -7.23 4.94 -17.56
C GLY A 194 -7.58 3.46 -17.33
N PRO A 195 -8.50 2.90 -18.13
CA PRO A 195 -9.01 1.55 -17.95
C PRO A 195 -8.02 0.44 -18.36
N SER A 196 -6.97 0.75 -19.12
CA SER A 196 -5.95 -0.21 -19.54
C SER A 196 -4.57 0.46 -19.69
N GLU A 197 -3.50 -0.33 -19.65
CA GLU A 197 -2.13 0.18 -19.89
C GLU A 197 -1.96 0.83 -21.27
N ALA A 198 -2.74 0.41 -22.26
CA ALA A 198 -2.73 0.95 -23.62
C ALA A 198 -3.59 2.21 -23.78
N SER A 199 -4.46 2.51 -22.80
CA SER A 199 -5.46 3.59 -22.89
C SER A 199 -5.41 4.48 -21.65
N LEU A 200 -4.32 5.24 -21.50
CA LEU A 200 -4.13 6.22 -20.42
C LEU A 200 -4.49 7.63 -20.91
N THR A 201 -5.76 8.01 -20.76
CA THR A 201 -6.33 9.23 -21.34
C THR A 201 -6.41 10.39 -20.36
N GLU A 202 -6.55 10.10 -19.07
CA GLU A 202 -6.85 11.11 -18.06
C GLU A 202 -5.57 11.60 -17.36
N PRO A 203 -5.30 12.91 -17.30
CA PRO A 203 -4.12 13.44 -16.63
C PRO A 203 -4.27 13.49 -15.10
N LEU A 204 -3.15 13.27 -14.43
CA LEU A 204 -2.97 13.43 -12.99
C LEU A 204 -1.76 14.32 -12.72
N HIS A 205 -1.90 15.24 -11.78
CA HIS A 205 -0.88 16.18 -11.37
C HIS A 205 -0.57 16.03 -9.89
N TYR A 206 0.68 16.24 -9.51
CA TYR A 206 1.06 16.31 -8.10
C TYR A 206 0.45 17.56 -7.44
N GLU A 207 -0.14 17.41 -6.24
CA GLU A 207 -0.62 18.52 -5.39
C GLU A 207 0.53 19.24 -4.68
#